data_AF-B4QH69-F1
#
_entry.id   AF-B4QH69-F1
#
_cell.length_a   1.000
_cell.length_b   1.000
_cell.length_c   1.000
_cell.angle_alpha   90.00
_cell.angle_beta   90.00
_cell.angle_gamma   90.00
#
_symmetry.space_group_name_H-M   'P 1'
#
loop_
_entity.id
_entity.type
_entity.pdbx_description
1 polymer ?
#
loop_
_entity_poly.entity_id
_entity_poly.type
_entity_poly.pdbx_seq_one_letter_code
_entity_poly.pdbx_strand_id
1 'polypeptide(L)'
;MIVLWLVLALSALLHWLHRANKDYHILSFFTKRIRSKDGTPVDIIAPMPKGKTIFGNTFDLYGRDHAGVFDHSRERAKELGTSYIEYAFGSAIYNIIDADSAENVMNHPNLITKGLVYNFLHPFLKTGLLTSTGKKWHARRKMLTPTFHFNILNQFQEIFK
;
A
#
# COMPACT_ATOMS: atom_id res chain seq x y z
N MET A 1 -5.08 45.15 -14.40
CA MET A 1 -4.63 44.80 -13.03
C MET A 1 -4.94 43.34 -12.68
N ILE A 2 -6.17 42.86 -12.85
CA ILE A 2 -6.56 41.47 -12.52
C ILE A 2 -5.74 40.41 -13.30
N VAL A 3 -5.56 40.60 -14.62
CA VAL A 3 -4.80 39.68 -15.47
C VAL A 3 -3.36 39.49 -14.99
N LEU A 4 -2.69 40.56 -14.55
CA LEU A 4 -1.32 40.50 -14.03
C LEU A 4 -1.24 39.65 -12.75
N TRP A 5 -2.17 39.85 -11.82
CA TRP A 5 -2.26 39.05 -10.60
C TRP A 5 -2.55 37.58 -10.89
N LEU A 6 -3.38 37.28 -11.89
CA LEU A 6 -3.64 35.91 -12.33
C LEU A 6 -2.39 35.25 -12.92
N VAL A 7 -1.61 35.95 -13.74
CA VAL A 7 -0.36 35.43 -14.32
C VAL A 7 0.70 35.18 -13.24
N LEU A 8 0.84 36.11 -12.28
CA LEU A 8 1.75 35.94 -11.15
C LEU A 8 1.35 34.75 -10.26
N ALA A 9 0.06 34.63 -9.94
CA ALA A 9 -0.48 33.52 -9.17
C ALA A 9 -0.27 32.17 -9.88
N LEU A 10 -0.52 32.11 -11.20
CA LEU A 10 -0.32 30.90 -11.99
C LEU A 10 1.17 30.51 -12.04
N SER A 11 2.07 31.47 -12.22
CA SER A 11 3.51 31.22 -12.27
C SER A 11 4.03 30.70 -10.92
N ALA A 12 3.58 31.31 -9.82
CA ALA A 12 3.90 30.85 -8.47
C ALA A 12 3.36 29.44 -8.22
N LEU A 13 2.13 29.15 -8.64
CA LEU A 13 1.52 27.83 -8.54
C LEU A 13 2.30 26.78 -9.35
N LEU A 14 2.65 27.09 -10.60
CA LEU A 14 3.43 26.17 -11.45
C LEU A 14 4.83 25.90 -10.87
N HIS A 15 5.49 26.92 -10.33
CA HIS A 15 6.77 26.74 -9.65
C HIS A 15 6.63 25.86 -8.41
N TRP A 16 5.58 26.10 -7.60
CA TRP A 16 5.28 25.29 -6.43
C TRP A 16 4.98 23.84 -6.80
N LEU A 17 4.14 23.60 -7.82
CA LEU A 17 3.83 22.26 -8.34
C LEU A 17 5.10 21.58 -8.87
N HIS A 18 5.95 22.30 -9.61
CA HIS A 18 7.21 21.72 -10.09
C HIS A 18 8.11 21.29 -8.92
N ARG A 19 8.23 22.13 -7.88
CA ARG A 19 9.00 21.81 -6.68
C ARG A 19 8.40 20.62 -5.92
N ALA A 20 7.09 20.63 -5.71
CA ALA A 20 6.38 19.54 -5.03
C ALA A 20 6.48 18.22 -5.80
N ASN A 21 6.52 18.26 -7.14
CA ASN A 21 6.61 17.05 -7.97
C ASN A 21 7.95 16.30 -7.80
N LYS A 22 8.98 16.95 -7.25
CA LYS A 22 10.26 16.29 -6.94
C LYS A 22 10.12 15.28 -5.81
N ASP A 23 9.25 15.56 -4.84
CA ASP A 23 9.05 14.73 -3.65
C ASP A 23 7.75 13.93 -3.69
N TYR A 24 6.79 14.39 -4.48
CA TYR A 24 5.46 13.80 -4.62
C TYR A 24 5.15 13.51 -6.07
N HIS A 25 4.43 12.41 -6.33
CA HIS A 25 3.77 12.18 -7.60
C HIS A 25 2.43 12.93 -7.57
N ILE A 26 2.44 14.19 -8.00
CA ILE A 26 1.28 15.10 -7.89
C ILE A 26 0.04 14.49 -8.54
N LEU A 27 0.20 13.91 -9.74
CA LEU A 27 -0.91 13.36 -10.49
C LEU A 27 -1.46 12.06 -9.88
N SER A 28 -0.73 11.34 -9.02
CA SER A 28 -1.30 10.23 -8.23
C SER A 28 -1.87 10.74 -6.91
N PHE A 29 -2.46 11.94 -6.89
CA PHE A 29 -3.00 12.61 -5.70
C PHE A 29 -1.94 12.87 -4.63
N PHE A 30 -0.83 13.49 -5.05
CA PHE A 30 0.29 13.85 -4.18
C PHE A 30 0.86 12.65 -3.40
N THR A 31 0.93 11.46 -4.02
CA THR A 31 1.60 10.33 -3.40
C THR A 31 3.06 10.65 -3.15
N LYS A 32 3.57 10.41 -1.93
CA LYS A 32 5.00 10.58 -1.65
C LYS A 32 5.83 9.59 -2.47
N ARG A 33 6.83 10.08 -3.20
CA ARG A 33 7.72 9.21 -3.99
C ARG A 33 8.57 8.35 -3.06
N ILE A 34 8.66 7.06 -3.37
CA ILE A 34 9.57 6.15 -2.67
C ILE A 34 11.00 6.48 -3.10
N ARG A 35 11.93 6.37 -2.15
CA ARG A 35 13.37 6.52 -2.38
C ARG A 35 14.08 5.40 -1.64
N SER A 36 15.12 4.83 -2.23
CA SER A 36 16.01 3.93 -1.51
C SER A 36 16.84 4.70 -0.49
N LYS A 37 17.23 4.04 0.61
CA LYS A 37 18.06 4.66 1.66
C LYS A 37 19.49 4.96 1.20
N ASP A 38 20.02 4.12 0.32
CA ASP A 38 21.36 4.20 -0.26
C ASP A 38 21.41 5.10 -1.51
N GLY A 39 20.28 5.65 -1.95
CA GLY A 39 20.17 6.47 -3.16
C GLY A 39 20.03 5.68 -4.45
N THR A 40 20.01 4.34 -4.41
CA THR A 40 19.76 3.50 -5.58
C THR A 40 18.40 3.86 -6.21
N PRO A 41 18.33 4.06 -7.54
CA PRO A 41 17.07 4.28 -8.24
C PRO A 41 16.07 3.16 -7.97
N VAL A 42 14.85 3.53 -7.59
CA VAL A 42 13.83 2.57 -7.11
C VAL A 42 13.38 1.62 -8.22
N ASP A 43 13.38 2.07 -9.47
CA ASP A 43 13.04 1.29 -10.67
C ASP A 43 14.00 0.13 -10.94
N ILE A 44 15.24 0.20 -10.41
CA ILE A 44 16.19 -0.92 -10.44
C ILE A 44 15.84 -1.97 -9.38
N ILE A 45 15.30 -1.53 -8.23
CA ILE A 45 14.93 -2.41 -7.11
C ILE A 45 13.59 -3.11 -7.39
N ALA A 46 12.61 -2.34 -7.85
CA ALA A 46 11.28 -2.83 -8.18
C ALA A 46 10.71 -2.02 -9.36
N PRO A 47 10.29 -2.68 -10.45
CA PRO A 47 9.72 -1.98 -11.59
C PRO A 47 8.42 -1.25 -11.20
N MET A 48 8.15 -0.15 -11.89
CA MET A 48 6.93 0.65 -11.72
C MET A 48 6.16 0.67 -13.03
N PRO A 49 5.04 -0.07 -13.17
CA PRO A 49 4.26 -0.06 -14.40
C PRO A 49 3.69 1.34 -14.65
N LYS A 50 3.72 1.77 -15.92
CA LYS A 50 3.08 3.02 -16.32
C LYS A 50 1.57 2.92 -16.11
N GLY A 51 1.01 3.93 -15.45
CA GLY A 51 -0.44 4.08 -15.34
C GLY A 51 -1.10 4.27 -16.71
N LYS A 52 -2.37 3.85 -16.82
CA LYS A 52 -3.15 4.01 -18.05
C LYS A 52 -3.56 5.46 -18.32
N THR A 53 -3.48 6.31 -17.30
CA THR A 53 -3.89 7.72 -17.37
C THR A 53 -2.78 8.64 -16.88
N ILE A 54 -2.97 9.94 -17.04
CA ILE A 54 -2.07 10.95 -16.46
C ILE A 54 -1.98 10.88 -14.93
N PHE A 55 -2.97 10.28 -14.25
CA PHE A 55 -3.03 10.17 -12.78
C PHE A 55 -2.29 8.95 -12.21
N GLY A 56 -1.27 8.45 -12.94
CA GLY A 56 -0.58 7.21 -12.61
C GLY A 56 -1.55 6.02 -12.60
N ASN A 57 -1.39 5.12 -11.63
CA ASN A 57 -2.20 3.89 -11.53
C ASN A 57 -3.54 4.11 -10.81
N THR A 58 -3.85 5.35 -10.42
CA THR A 58 -5.04 5.69 -9.60
C THR A 58 -6.35 5.23 -10.24
N PHE A 59 -6.48 5.36 -11.56
CA PHE A 59 -7.70 5.00 -12.29
C PHE A 59 -7.57 3.70 -13.09
N ASP A 60 -6.50 2.92 -12.91
CA ASP A 60 -6.29 1.68 -13.68
C ASP A 60 -7.37 0.62 -13.42
N LEU A 61 -8.03 0.73 -12.25
CA LEU A 61 -9.13 -0.14 -11.80
C LEU A 61 -10.53 0.44 -12.07
N TYR A 62 -10.64 1.66 -12.61
CA TYR A 62 -11.94 2.29 -12.82
C TYR A 62 -12.80 1.47 -13.81
N GLY A 63 -14.04 1.17 -13.42
CA GLY A 63 -14.98 0.40 -14.23
C GLY A 63 -14.78 -1.12 -14.21
N ARG A 64 -13.81 -1.65 -13.44
CA ARG A 64 -13.67 -3.09 -13.23
C ARG A 64 -14.64 -3.58 -12.15
N ASP A 65 -15.16 -4.79 -12.32
CA ASP A 65 -15.92 -5.51 -11.31
C ASP A 65 -14.99 -6.19 -10.29
N HIS A 66 -15.56 -6.92 -9.32
CA HIS A 66 -14.77 -7.55 -8.26
C HIS A 66 -13.72 -8.52 -8.81
N ALA A 67 -14.11 -9.40 -9.74
CA ALA A 67 -13.18 -10.34 -10.38
C ALA A 67 -12.12 -9.60 -11.20
N GLY A 68 -12.53 -8.58 -11.97
CA GLY A 68 -11.62 -7.77 -12.77
C GLY A 68 -10.53 -7.06 -11.96
N VAL A 69 -10.81 -6.66 -10.72
CA VAL A 69 -9.77 -6.11 -9.82
C VAL A 69 -8.73 -7.18 -9.46
N PHE A 70 -9.15 -8.40 -9.16
CA PHE A 70 -8.22 -9.51 -8.92
C PHE A 70 -7.41 -9.84 -10.17
N ASP A 71 -8.08 -9.93 -11.33
CA ASP A 71 -7.42 -10.20 -12.61
C ASP A 71 -6.38 -9.14 -12.95
N HIS A 72 -6.65 -7.86 -12.65
CA HIS A 72 -5.68 -6.78 -12.86
C HIS A 72 -4.37 -7.06 -12.12
N SER A 73 -4.42 -7.44 -10.84
CA SER A 73 -3.23 -7.76 -10.07
C SER A 73 -2.50 -8.99 -10.62
N ARG A 74 -3.24 -9.99 -11.13
CA ARG A 74 -2.65 -11.20 -11.76
C ARG A 74 -1.98 -10.88 -13.09
N GLU A 75 -2.60 -10.04 -13.92
CA GLU A 75 -2.06 -9.55 -15.20
C GLU A 75 -0.75 -8.81 -14.97
N ARG A 76 -0.72 -7.87 -14.01
CA ARG A 76 0.48 -7.10 -13.66
C ARG A 76 1.60 -7.97 -13.12
N ALA A 77 1.28 -8.90 -12.24
CA ALA A 77 2.25 -9.87 -11.73
C ALA A 77 2.87 -10.70 -12.86
N LYS A 78 2.05 -11.16 -13.82
CA LYS A 78 2.53 -11.92 -14.99
C LYS A 78 3.37 -11.06 -15.94
N GLU A 79 2.97 -9.81 -16.17
CA GLU A 79 3.68 -8.87 -17.07
C GLU A 79 5.07 -8.51 -16.53
N LEU A 80 5.18 -8.23 -15.24
CA LEU A 80 6.41 -7.74 -14.62
C LEU A 80 7.34 -8.86 -14.14
N GLY A 81 6.79 -10.01 -13.76
CA GLY A 81 7.55 -11.20 -13.36
C GLY A 81 8.33 -11.08 -12.04
N THR A 82 8.25 -9.94 -11.35
CA THR A 82 8.88 -9.67 -10.06
C THR A 82 8.02 -8.70 -9.24
N SER A 83 8.26 -8.59 -7.93
CA SER A 83 7.55 -7.61 -7.08
C SER A 83 7.73 -6.19 -7.59
N TYR A 84 6.67 -5.40 -7.51
CA TYR A 84 6.58 -4.12 -8.23
C TYR A 84 5.84 -3.05 -7.44
N ILE A 85 6.08 -1.79 -7.79
CA ILE A 85 5.52 -0.63 -7.08
C ILE A 85 4.50 0.10 -7.95
N GLU A 86 3.34 0.41 -7.38
CA GLU A 86 2.31 1.23 -8.02
C GLU A 86 2.01 2.48 -7.20
N TYR A 87 1.72 3.60 -7.87
CA TYR A 87 1.27 4.83 -7.23
C TYR A 87 -0.21 5.05 -7.52
N ALA A 88 -1.05 4.79 -6.52
CA ALA A 88 -2.51 4.89 -6.62
C ALA A 88 -3.11 5.56 -5.38
N PHE A 89 -4.08 6.44 -5.59
CA PHE A 89 -4.88 7.07 -4.53
C PHE A 89 -4.04 7.68 -3.39
N GLY A 90 -3.00 8.46 -3.70
CA GLY A 90 -2.14 9.10 -2.71
C GLY A 90 -1.20 8.15 -1.96
N SER A 91 -1.17 6.86 -2.33
CA SER A 91 -0.36 5.82 -1.69
C SER A 91 0.56 5.12 -2.67
N ALA A 92 1.72 4.69 -2.16
CA ALA A 92 2.64 3.83 -2.87
C ALA A 92 2.42 2.40 -2.39
N ILE A 93 2.14 1.49 -3.32
CA ILE A 93 1.75 0.11 -3.05
C ILE A 93 2.86 -0.77 -3.58
N TYR A 94 3.50 -1.54 -2.70
CA TYR A 94 4.46 -2.57 -3.09
C TYR A 94 3.74 -3.90 -3.19
N ASN A 95 3.53 -4.37 -4.41
CA ASN A 95 2.89 -5.65 -4.70
C ASN A 95 3.94 -6.75 -4.65
N ILE A 96 3.84 -7.62 -3.65
CA ILE A 96 4.81 -8.68 -3.39
C ILE A 96 4.36 -9.96 -4.08
N ILE A 97 5.17 -10.47 -5.00
CA ILE A 97 4.87 -11.69 -5.75
C ILE A 97 6.03 -12.70 -5.77
N ASP A 98 7.24 -12.29 -5.37
CA ASP A 98 8.41 -13.16 -5.25
C ASP A 98 8.73 -13.52 -3.79
N ALA A 99 9.43 -14.65 -3.62
CA ALA A 99 9.75 -15.21 -2.32
C ALA A 99 10.71 -14.33 -1.52
N ASP A 100 11.72 -13.74 -2.17
CA ASP A 100 12.74 -12.92 -1.51
C ASP A 100 12.11 -11.66 -0.88
N SER A 101 11.26 -10.97 -1.62
CA SER A 101 10.51 -9.82 -1.12
C SER A 101 9.54 -10.21 -0.02
N ALA A 102 8.86 -11.36 -0.17
CA ALA A 102 7.95 -11.87 0.85
C ALA A 102 8.69 -12.22 2.15
N GLU A 103 9.85 -12.87 2.07
CA GLU A 103 10.68 -13.20 3.23
C GLU A 103 11.11 -11.92 3.96
N ASN A 104 11.64 -10.95 3.23
CA ASN A 104 12.08 -9.67 3.78
C ASN A 104 10.95 -8.92 4.49
N VAL A 105 9.75 -8.88 3.89
CA VAL A 105 8.62 -8.14 4.45
C VAL A 105 7.97 -8.89 5.62
N MET A 106 7.72 -10.20 5.49
CA MET A 106 7.01 -10.99 6.49
C MET A 106 7.84 -11.25 7.74
N ASN A 107 9.17 -11.34 7.63
CA ASN A 107 10.05 -11.50 8.79
C ASN A 107 10.42 -10.18 9.47
N HIS A 108 10.08 -9.02 8.88
CA HIS A 108 10.42 -7.74 9.47
C HIS A 108 9.56 -7.46 10.71
N PRO A 109 10.16 -7.27 11.91
CA PRO A 109 9.41 -7.21 13.17
C PRO A 109 8.48 -6.00 13.27
N ASN A 110 8.75 -4.96 12.48
CA ASN A 110 8.02 -3.69 12.54
C ASN A 110 7.09 -3.42 11.34
N LEU A 111 7.06 -4.27 10.29
CA LEU A 111 6.18 -4.07 9.12
C LEU A 111 4.77 -4.61 9.37
N ILE A 112 4.16 -4.17 10.48
CA ILE A 112 2.85 -4.65 10.96
C ILE A 112 1.76 -3.58 10.92
N THR A 113 2.07 -2.37 10.48
CA THR A 113 1.08 -1.31 10.26
C THR A 113 0.12 -1.69 9.14
N LYS A 114 -1.16 -1.45 9.36
CA LYS A 114 -2.24 -1.89 8.47
C LYS A 114 -2.47 -0.88 7.35
N GLY A 115 -2.74 -1.38 6.15
CA GLY A 115 -3.08 -0.56 5.00
C GLY A 115 -4.44 0.12 5.16
N LEU A 116 -4.72 1.11 4.31
CA LEU A 116 -5.93 1.95 4.36
C LEU A 116 -7.24 1.15 4.38
N VAL A 117 -7.27 -0.02 3.74
CA VAL A 117 -8.45 -0.90 3.68
C VAL A 117 -8.91 -1.33 5.08
N TYR A 118 -8.01 -1.47 6.04
CA TYR A 118 -8.37 -1.84 7.42
C TYR A 118 -9.15 -0.74 8.15
N ASN A 119 -9.15 0.50 7.65
CA ASN A 119 -9.95 1.58 8.23
C ASN A 119 -11.45 1.30 8.15
N PHE A 120 -11.90 0.57 7.13
CA PHE A 120 -13.30 0.15 7.01
C PHE A 120 -13.70 -0.86 8.09
N LEU A 121 -12.73 -1.56 8.69
CA LEU A 121 -12.98 -2.51 9.77
C LEU A 121 -12.96 -1.86 11.16
N HIS A 122 -12.42 -0.65 11.30
CA HIS A 122 -12.33 0.03 12.60
C HIS A 122 -13.67 0.32 13.28
N PRO A 123 -14.76 0.69 12.58
CA PRO A 123 -16.06 0.88 13.24
C PRO A 123 -16.54 -0.38 13.98
N PHE A 124 -16.30 -1.55 13.39
CA PHE A 124 -16.73 -2.85 13.92
C PHE A 124 -15.70 -3.48 14.88
N LEU A 125 -14.46 -3.70 14.42
CA LEU A 125 -13.42 -4.41 15.19
C LEU A 125 -12.59 -3.51 16.10
N LYS A 126 -12.85 -2.19 16.06
CA LYS A 126 -12.04 -1.16 16.74
C LYS A 126 -10.57 -1.41 16.47
N THR A 127 -9.74 -1.27 17.49
CA THR A 127 -8.36 -1.72 17.44
C THR A 127 -8.36 -3.09 18.08
N GLY A 128 -8.42 -4.19 17.31
CA GLY A 128 -8.33 -5.59 17.73
C GLY A 128 -7.03 -6.23 17.24
N LEU A 129 -6.88 -7.56 17.29
CA LEU A 129 -5.66 -8.23 16.78
C LEU A 129 -5.43 -7.96 15.28
N LEU A 130 -6.50 -7.98 14.48
CA LEU A 130 -6.44 -7.77 13.03
C LEU A 130 -6.11 -6.32 12.64
N THR A 131 -6.56 -5.34 13.43
CA THR A 131 -6.52 -3.90 13.06
C THR A 131 -5.53 -3.07 13.88
N SER A 132 -4.94 -3.61 14.95
CA SER A 132 -3.91 -2.91 15.74
C SER A 132 -2.48 -3.13 15.19
N THR A 133 -1.55 -2.28 15.61
CA THR A 133 -0.13 -2.31 15.25
C THR A 133 0.75 -2.11 16.50
N GLY A 134 2.07 -2.23 16.34
CA GLY A 134 3.09 -1.97 17.37
C GLY A 134 2.87 -2.72 18.68
N LYS A 135 3.20 -2.07 19.81
CA LYS A 135 3.10 -2.66 21.16
C LYS A 135 1.71 -3.24 21.46
N LYS A 136 0.65 -2.58 21.01
CA LYS A 136 -0.74 -3.01 21.23
C LYS A 136 -1.03 -4.34 20.53
N TRP A 137 -0.53 -4.51 19.31
CA TRP A 137 -0.63 -5.77 18.57
C TRP A 137 0.17 -6.87 19.25
N HIS A 138 1.43 -6.61 19.63
CA HIS A 138 2.29 -7.60 20.28
C HIS A 138 1.70 -8.11 21.60
N ALA A 139 1.21 -7.22 22.46
CA ALA A 139 0.60 -7.60 23.74
C ALA A 139 -0.59 -8.54 23.54
N ARG A 140 -1.46 -8.24 22.57
CA ARG A 140 -2.65 -9.05 22.28
C ARG A 140 -2.32 -10.37 21.60
N ARG A 141 -1.37 -10.37 20.65
CA ARG A 141 -0.88 -11.60 20.05
C ARG A 141 -0.32 -12.52 21.12
N LYS A 142 0.54 -12.02 22.00
CA LYS A 142 1.10 -12.80 23.12
C LYS A 142 0.02 -13.40 24.01
N MET A 143 -1.03 -12.63 24.30
CA MET A 143 -2.16 -13.09 25.12
C MET A 143 -3.03 -14.15 24.41
N LEU A 144 -3.26 -14.00 23.10
CA LEU A 144 -4.20 -14.85 22.35
C LEU A 144 -3.54 -16.10 21.73
N THR A 145 -2.26 -16.07 21.35
CA THR A 145 -1.61 -17.22 20.71
C THR A 145 -1.80 -18.57 21.45
N PRO A 146 -1.76 -18.64 22.79
CA PRO A 146 -1.97 -19.90 23.51
C PRO A 146 -3.32 -20.59 23.22
N THR A 147 -4.37 -19.83 22.88
CA THR A 147 -5.69 -20.41 22.57
C THR A 147 -5.72 -21.13 21.23
N PHE A 148 -4.73 -20.90 20.38
CA PHE A 148 -4.55 -21.56 19.09
C PHE A 148 -3.48 -22.66 19.15
N HIS A 149 -3.04 -23.05 20.34
CA HIS A 149 -2.14 -24.19 20.52
C HIS A 149 -2.90 -25.51 20.28
N PHE A 150 -2.25 -26.52 19.70
CA PHE A 150 -2.87 -27.80 19.34
C PHE A 150 -3.65 -28.46 20.49
N ASN A 151 -3.13 -28.39 21.71
CA ASN A 151 -3.80 -28.93 22.90
C ASN A 151 -5.19 -28.32 23.16
N ILE A 152 -5.36 -27.03 22.86
CA ILE A 152 -6.65 -26.34 22.97
C ILE A 152 -7.52 -26.63 21.73
N LEU A 153 -6.91 -26.63 20.53
CA LEU A 153 -7.63 -26.93 19.29
C LEU A 153 -8.28 -28.33 19.30
N ASN A 154 -7.63 -29.33 19.90
CA ASN A 154 -8.18 -30.67 20.03
C ASN A 154 -9.46 -30.71 20.88
N GLN A 155 -9.58 -29.83 21.88
CA GLN A 155 -10.80 -29.74 22.70
C GLN A 155 -11.99 -29.25 21.88
N PHE A 156 -11.77 -28.41 20.86
CA PHE A 156 -12.84 -27.95 19.97
C PHE A 156 -13.31 -29.03 18.99
N GLN A 157 -12.57 -30.12 18.79
CA GLN A 157 -13.00 -31.21 17.90
C GLN A 157 -14.29 -31.86 18.39
N GLU A 158 -14.54 -31.92 19.70
CA GLU A 158 -15.78 -32.48 20.24
C GLU A 158 -17.01 -31.62 19.93
N ILE A 159 -16.82 -30.31 19.74
CA ILE A 159 -17.88 -29.33 19.45
C ILE A 159 -18.20 -29.29 17.95
N PHE A 160 -17.18 -29.42 17.09
CA PHE A 160 -17.31 -29.32 15.63
C PHE A 160 -17.63 -30.66 14.93
N LYS A 161 -17.94 -31.72 15.69
CA LYS A 161 -18.40 -33.00 15.14
C LYS A 161 -19.74 -32.91 14.44
#